data_AF-A0A5N3PH53-F1
#
_entry.id   AF-A0A5N3PH53-F1
#
_cell.length_a   1.000
_cell.length_b   1.000
_cell.length_c   1.000
_cell.angle_alpha   90.00
_cell.angle_beta   90.00
_cell.angle_gamma   90.00
#
_symmetry.space_group_name_H-M   'P 1'
#
loop_
_entity.id
_entity.type
_entity.pdbx_description
1 polymer ?
#
loop_
_entity_poly.entity_id
_entity_poly.type
_entity_poly.pdbx_seq_one_letter_code
_entity_poly.pdbx_strand_id
1 'polypeptide(L)'
;MQKFDAYEAIASENVDDLFGEEIYVEPRADGEFVKGTADPLRVAFSTVGVVDFSPKTMKTRYGGRNDADASELVGELLHISIREVNLPTTIKPGDRVQMLSRPLEPVAAVTTVEPDGLGRVILRCKPGKMKT
;
A
#
# COMPACT_ATOMS: atom_id res chain seq x y z
N MET A 1 -11.34 -29.82 -4.51
CA MET A 1 -11.09 -28.39 -4.28
C MET A 1 -9.94 -28.16 -3.30
N GLN A 2 -9.90 -28.82 -2.13
CA GLN A 2 -8.84 -28.64 -1.10
C GLN A 2 -7.37 -28.67 -1.57
N LYS A 3 -7.03 -29.39 -2.66
CA LYS A 3 -5.64 -29.42 -3.15
C LYS A 3 -5.21 -28.08 -3.77
N PHE A 4 -6.13 -27.36 -4.41
CA PHE A 4 -5.81 -26.10 -5.08
C PHE A 4 -5.50 -25.01 -4.05
N ASP A 5 -6.38 -24.85 -3.06
CA ASP A 5 -6.22 -23.91 -1.95
C ASP A 5 -4.90 -24.13 -1.18
N ALA A 6 -4.50 -25.39 -0.99
CA ALA A 6 -3.22 -25.72 -0.35
C ALA A 6 -2.00 -25.32 -1.19
N TYR A 7 -2.05 -25.52 -2.51
CA TYR A 7 -0.96 -25.08 -3.40
C TYR A 7 -0.87 -23.56 -3.47
N GLU A 8 -2.01 -22.88 -3.44
CA GLU A 8 -2.09 -21.42 -3.45
C GLU A 8 -1.49 -20.80 -2.18
N ALA A 9 -1.77 -21.40 -1.01
CA ALA A 9 -1.17 -20.99 0.25
C ALA A 9 0.36 -21.14 0.23
N ILE A 10 0.86 -22.29 -0.26
CA ILE A 10 2.31 -22.55 -0.39
C ILE A 10 2.95 -21.58 -1.39
N ALA A 11 2.29 -21.32 -2.53
CA ALA A 11 2.80 -20.37 -3.51
C ALA A 11 2.89 -18.95 -2.92
N SER A 12 1.87 -18.52 -2.17
CA SER A 12 1.85 -17.21 -1.51
C SER A 12 2.92 -17.10 -0.42
N GLU A 13 3.16 -18.16 0.34
CA GLU A 13 4.24 -18.24 1.32
C GLU A 13 5.61 -18.10 0.65
N ASN A 14 5.86 -18.84 -0.43
CA ASN A 14 7.12 -18.72 -1.19
C ASN A 14 7.34 -17.31 -1.76
N VAL A 15 6.26 -16.63 -2.17
CA VAL A 15 6.33 -15.25 -2.65
C VAL A 15 6.71 -14.29 -1.53
N ASP A 16 6.11 -14.45 -0.33
CA ASP A 16 6.48 -13.65 0.84
C ASP A 16 7.93 -13.92 1.28
N ASP A 17 8.40 -15.17 1.22
CA ASP A 17 9.78 -15.52 1.58
C ASP A 17 10.82 -14.90 0.62
N LEU A 18 10.48 -14.76 -0.66
CA LEU A 18 11.40 -14.24 -1.69
C LEU A 18 11.32 -12.73 -1.86
N PHE A 19 10.12 -12.14 -1.73
CA PHE A 19 9.85 -10.74 -2.09
C PHE A 19 9.15 -9.96 -0.98
N GLY A 20 8.84 -10.59 0.15
CA GLY A 20 8.20 -9.93 1.28
C GLY A 20 9.14 -8.94 1.96
N GLU A 21 8.58 -7.80 2.30
CA GLU A 21 9.24 -6.75 3.06
C GLU A 21 8.49 -6.54 4.38
N GLU A 22 9.23 -6.23 5.45
CA GLU A 22 8.62 -5.87 6.71
C GLU A 22 8.03 -4.46 6.60
N ILE A 23 6.73 -4.38 6.87
CA ILE A 23 5.97 -3.14 6.87
C ILE A 23 5.33 -2.93 8.22
N TYR A 24 5.25 -1.68 8.64
CA TYR A 24 4.56 -1.25 9.84
C TYR A 24 3.33 -0.45 9.45
N VAL A 25 2.15 -0.91 9.85
CA VAL A 25 0.88 -0.25 9.56
C VAL A 25 0.45 0.52 10.79
N GLU A 26 0.36 1.85 10.64
CA GLU A 26 -0.14 2.76 11.65
C GLU A 26 -1.57 3.17 11.29
N PRO A 27 -2.57 2.73 12.08
CA PRO A 27 -3.94 3.19 11.94
C PRO A 27 -4.02 4.70 12.07
N ARG A 28 -4.89 5.32 11.29
CA ARG A 28 -5.08 6.76 11.33
C ARG A 28 -5.50 7.24 12.73
N ALA A 29 -4.80 8.26 13.22
CA ALA A 29 -5.18 8.99 14.43
C ALA A 29 -6.36 9.96 14.20
N ASP A 30 -7.09 10.24 15.26
CA ASP A 30 -8.26 11.13 15.22
C ASP A 30 -7.86 12.54 14.77
N GLY A 31 -8.60 13.12 13.80
CA GLY A 31 -8.37 14.50 13.30
C GLY A 31 -7.80 14.69 11.88
N GLU A 32 -7.35 13.64 11.16
CA GLU A 32 -6.77 13.84 9.81
C GLU A 32 -7.82 13.85 8.67
N PHE A 33 -8.36 14.98 8.23
CA PHE A 33 -9.47 15.09 7.25
C PHE A 33 -9.39 14.18 5.98
N VAL A 34 -9.91 12.95 6.07
CA VAL A 34 -10.23 12.03 4.97
C VAL A 34 -11.59 11.38 5.26
N LYS A 35 -12.41 11.17 4.22
CA LYS A 35 -13.73 10.51 4.30
C LYS A 35 -13.57 9.08 4.84
N GLY A 36 -13.78 8.91 6.15
CA GLY A 36 -13.70 7.64 6.86
C GLY A 36 -13.59 7.90 8.35
N THR A 37 -14.36 7.17 9.16
CA THR A 37 -14.37 7.30 10.62
C THR A 37 -13.02 6.84 11.17
N ALA A 38 -12.29 7.74 11.81
CA ALA A 38 -11.10 7.38 12.57
C ALA A 38 -11.51 6.37 13.66
N ASP A 39 -10.69 5.34 13.84
CA ASP A 39 -10.98 4.26 14.77
C ASP A 39 -9.83 4.16 15.79
N PRO A 40 -9.92 4.92 16.90
CA PRO A 40 -8.83 5.08 17.85
C PRO A 40 -8.51 3.80 18.64
N LEU A 41 -9.32 2.74 18.50
CA LEU A 41 -9.09 1.44 19.15
C LEU A 41 -8.19 0.52 18.32
N ARG A 42 -7.90 0.88 17.05
CA ARG A 42 -7.02 0.08 16.21
C ARG A 42 -5.56 0.30 16.61
N VAL A 43 -4.90 -0.80 16.95
CA VAL A 43 -3.49 -0.82 17.33
C VAL A 43 -2.64 -0.95 16.07
N ALA A 44 -1.52 -0.24 16.04
CA ALA A 44 -0.53 -0.40 15.00
C ALA A 44 0.14 -1.77 15.06
N PHE A 45 0.55 -2.30 13.91
CA PHE A 45 1.10 -3.65 13.82
C PHE A 45 2.14 -3.73 12.71
N SER A 46 3.10 -4.65 12.86
CA SER A 46 4.01 -5.04 11.79
C SER A 46 3.50 -6.30 11.10
N THR A 47 3.77 -6.38 9.80
CA THR A 47 3.48 -7.56 8.98
C THR A 47 4.44 -7.63 7.81
N VAL A 48 4.37 -8.72 7.05
CA VAL A 48 5.13 -8.90 5.81
C VAL A 48 4.21 -8.64 4.63
N GLY A 49 4.65 -7.80 3.70
CA GLY A 49 3.94 -7.52 2.46
C GLY A 49 4.90 -7.37 1.28
N VAL A 50 4.45 -7.75 0.10
CA VAL A 50 5.20 -7.55 -1.14
C VAL A 50 4.93 -6.15 -1.65
N VAL A 51 5.98 -5.36 -1.78
CA VAL A 51 5.91 -3.96 -2.18
C VAL A 51 6.28 -3.84 -3.67
N ASP A 52 5.34 -3.36 -4.49
CA ASP A 52 5.56 -3.07 -5.90
C ASP A 52 5.47 -1.56 -6.18
N PHE A 53 6.39 -1.07 -6.99
CA PHE A 53 6.43 0.29 -7.48
C PHE A 53 6.13 0.29 -8.96
N SER A 54 4.93 0.76 -9.31
CA SER A 54 4.54 0.97 -10.70
C SER A 54 4.69 2.45 -11.07
N PRO A 55 5.84 2.91 -11.59
CA PRO A 55 5.99 4.28 -12.06
C PRO A 55 5.07 4.49 -13.26
N LYS A 56 4.08 5.38 -13.15
CA LYS A 56 3.27 5.76 -14.31
C LYS A 56 4.04 6.71 -15.20
N THR A 57 3.95 6.43 -16.49
CA THR A 57 4.46 7.23 -17.61
C THR A 57 4.07 8.70 -17.45
N MET A 58 5.05 9.60 -17.62
CA MET A 58 4.82 11.04 -17.73
C MET A 58 3.72 11.29 -18.77
N LYS A 59 2.62 11.91 -18.35
CA LYS A 59 1.68 12.52 -19.28
C LYS A 59 1.91 14.02 -19.22
N THR A 60 2.42 14.58 -20.32
CA THR A 60 2.33 16.02 -20.55
C THR A 60 0.86 16.38 -20.67
N ARG A 61 0.37 17.16 -19.70
CA ARG A 61 -0.96 17.75 -19.81
C ARG A 61 -0.77 18.95 -20.73
N TYR A 62 -1.50 18.98 -21.84
CA TYR A 62 -1.60 20.05 -22.86
C TYR A 62 -0.77 19.89 -24.14
N GLY A 63 -1.44 19.44 -25.21
CA GLY A 63 -1.05 19.76 -26.58
C GLY A 63 -1.51 21.16 -26.98
N GLY A 64 -0.98 22.20 -26.32
CA GLY A 64 -1.44 23.58 -26.54
C GLY A 64 -0.37 24.64 -26.30
N ARG A 65 0.33 25.02 -27.38
CA ARG A 65 0.97 26.31 -27.76
C ARG A 65 1.58 27.30 -26.73
N ASN A 66 1.63 27.03 -25.44
CA ASN A 66 2.26 27.91 -24.45
C ASN A 66 3.43 27.18 -23.77
N ASP A 67 4.58 27.86 -23.75
CA ASP A 67 5.88 27.45 -23.18
C ASP A 67 5.86 27.50 -21.64
N ALA A 68 4.91 26.76 -21.05
CA ALA A 68 4.78 26.58 -19.62
C ALA A 68 4.56 25.08 -19.35
N ASP A 69 5.59 24.29 -19.65
CA ASP A 69 5.65 22.86 -19.39
C ASP A 69 5.75 22.61 -17.87
N ALA A 70 4.62 22.73 -17.17
CA ALA A 70 4.47 22.15 -15.84
C ALA A 70 4.26 20.64 -16.02
N SER A 71 5.36 19.88 -16.00
CA SER A 71 5.32 18.42 -15.94
C SER A 71 4.81 18.00 -14.55
N GLU A 72 3.51 17.74 -14.42
CA GLU A 72 2.97 17.11 -13.22
C GLU A 72 3.31 15.61 -13.26
N LEU A 73 4.16 15.16 -12.34
CA LEU A 73 4.41 13.74 -12.12
C LEU A 73 3.17 13.16 -11.41
N VAL A 74 2.20 12.68 -12.20
CA VAL A 74 0.95 12.11 -11.69
C VAL A 74 1.22 10.72 -11.14
N GLY A 75 1.60 10.69 -9.86
CA GLY A 75 1.38 9.59 -8.92
C GLY A 75 2.16 8.31 -9.20
N GLU A 76 3.28 8.16 -8.50
CA GLU A 76 3.77 6.84 -8.12
C GLU A 76 2.65 6.12 -7.37
N LEU A 77 2.15 5.04 -7.95
CA LEU A 77 1.22 4.14 -7.29
C LEU A 77 2.06 3.02 -6.68
N LEU A 78 2.16 3.08 -5.36
CA LEU A 78 2.75 2.01 -4.57
C LEU A 78 1.67 0.95 -4.37
N HIS A 79 1.96 -0.30 -4.66
CA HIS A 79 1.08 -1.42 -4.34
C HIS A 79 1.73 -2.27 -3.25
N ILE A 80 0.94 -2.65 -2.25
CA ILE A 80 1.41 -3.55 -1.20
C ILE A 80 0.44 -4.73 -1.15
N SER A 81 0.94 -5.92 -1.40
CA SER A 81 0.17 -7.16 -1.29
C SER A 81 0.47 -7.84 0.04
N ILE A 82 -0.55 -8.09 0.84
CA ILE A 82 -0.44 -8.70 2.18
C ILE A 82 -1.39 -9.88 2.25
N ARG A 83 -0.94 -11.01 2.79
CA ARG A 83 -1.85 -12.14 3.01
C ARG A 83 -2.90 -11.80 4.06
N GLU A 84 -4.15 -12.18 3.80
CA GLU A 84 -5.27 -11.94 4.72
C GLU A 84 -5.03 -12.59 6.09
N VAL A 85 -4.40 -13.77 6.12
CA VAL A 85 -4.06 -14.49 7.35
C VAL A 85 -3.05 -13.75 8.24
N ASN A 86 -2.30 -12.80 7.69
CA ASN A 86 -1.30 -12.01 8.42
C ASN A 86 -1.88 -10.67 8.93
N LEU A 87 -3.16 -10.39 8.70
CA LEU A 87 -3.80 -9.13 9.10
C LEU A 87 -4.50 -9.28 10.47
N PRO A 88 -3.96 -8.70 11.55
CA PRO A 88 -4.61 -8.74 12.86
C PRO A 88 -5.84 -7.82 12.94
N THR A 89 -5.94 -6.84 12.04
CA THR A 89 -7.07 -5.92 11.92
C THR A 89 -7.29 -5.53 10.46
N THR A 90 -8.52 -5.17 10.12
CA THR A 90 -8.86 -4.62 8.79
C THR A 90 -8.13 -3.30 8.56
N ILE A 91 -7.37 -3.20 7.46
CA ILE A 91 -6.74 -1.96 6.99
C ILE A 91 -7.78 -1.08 6.30
N LYS A 92 -7.71 0.24 6.49
CA LYS A 92 -8.66 1.20 5.91
C LYS A 92 -7.92 2.26 5.08
N PRO A 93 -8.58 2.87 4.08
CA PRO A 93 -8.09 4.07 3.43
C PRO A 93 -7.76 5.17 4.45
N GLY A 94 -6.58 5.78 4.31
CA GLY A 94 -6.03 6.76 5.23
C GLY A 94 -5.06 6.19 6.27
N ASP A 95 -4.99 4.87 6.47
CA ASP A 95 -3.94 4.26 7.28
C ASP A 95 -2.57 4.55 6.65
N ARG A 96 -1.54 4.63 7.49
CA ARG A 96 -0.17 4.85 7.03
C ARG A 96 0.58 3.52 7.06
N VAL A 97 1.36 3.29 6.03
CA VAL A 97 2.24 2.12 5.94
C VAL A 97 3.67 2.63 5.87
N GLN A 98 4.48 2.18 6.81
CA GLN A 98 5.90 2.43 6.85
C GLN A 98 6.65 1.20 6.32
N MET A 99 7.53 1.40 5.34
CA MET A 99 8.38 0.36 4.77
C MET A 99 9.70 0.35 5.55
N LEU A 100 9.92 -0.69 6.37
CA LEU A 100 11.10 -0.74 7.24
C LEU A 100 12.37 -1.11 6.47
N SER A 101 12.23 -1.91 5.42
CA SER A 101 13.33 -2.29 4.52
C SER A 101 13.79 -1.16 3.59
N ARG A 102 13.04 -0.03 3.51
CA ARG A 102 13.26 1.05 2.54
C ARG A 102 13.37 2.42 3.23
N PRO A 103 14.55 2.77 3.77
CA PRO A 103 14.72 3.99 4.56
C PRO A 103 14.56 5.29 3.75
N LEU A 104 14.68 5.25 2.42
CA LEU A 104 14.58 6.44 1.55
C LEU A 104 13.15 6.81 1.17
N GLU A 105 12.22 5.86 1.22
CA GLU A 105 10.80 6.08 0.93
C GLU A 105 9.98 5.47 2.06
N PRO A 106 10.04 6.06 3.26
CA PRO A 106 9.70 5.32 4.46
C PRO A 106 8.20 5.18 4.62
N VAL A 107 7.36 6.09 4.10
CA VAL A 107 5.94 6.16 4.47
C VAL A 107 5.04 6.38 3.25
N ALA A 108 3.95 5.62 3.19
CA ALA A 108 2.89 5.80 2.22
C ALA A 108 1.52 5.78 2.91
N ALA A 109 0.54 6.49 2.35
CA ALA A 109 -0.83 6.48 2.83
C ALA A 109 -1.68 5.54 1.97
N VAL A 110 -2.45 4.66 2.60
CA VAL A 110 -3.38 3.75 1.94
C VAL A 110 -4.50 4.59 1.30
N THR A 111 -4.75 4.38 0.01
CA THR A 111 -5.83 5.04 -0.74
C THR A 111 -6.98 4.10 -1.01
N THR A 112 -6.70 2.86 -1.37
CA THR A 112 -7.71 1.81 -1.57
C THR A 112 -7.21 0.49 -1.02
N VAL A 113 -8.16 -0.35 -0.62
CA VAL A 113 -7.95 -1.70 -0.08
C VAL A 113 -8.85 -2.62 -0.88
N GLU A 114 -8.26 -3.55 -1.63
CA GLU A 114 -8.98 -4.45 -2.54
C GLU A 114 -8.52 -5.89 -2.29
N PRO A 115 -9.43 -6.86 -2.07
CA PRO A 115 -9.05 -8.27 -2.06
C PRO A 115 -8.66 -8.71 -3.48
N ASP A 116 -7.64 -9.56 -3.60
CA ASP A 116 -7.24 -10.13 -4.88
C ASP A 116 -8.06 -11.38 -5.26
N GLY A 117 -8.83 -11.91 -4.31
CA GLY A 117 -9.62 -13.14 -4.46
C GLY A 117 -8.82 -14.43 -4.28
N LEU A 118 -7.54 -14.31 -3.91
CA LEU A 118 -6.56 -15.38 -3.71
C LEU A 118 -5.98 -15.38 -2.28
N GLY A 119 -6.78 -14.89 -1.32
CA GLY A 119 -6.40 -14.81 0.09
C GLY A 119 -5.38 -13.70 0.40
N ARG A 120 -5.21 -12.70 -0.47
CA ARG A 120 -4.40 -11.51 -0.19
C ARG A 120 -5.20 -10.24 -0.39
N VAL A 121 -4.74 -9.19 0.27
CA VAL A 121 -5.26 -7.84 0.17
C VAL A 121 -4.23 -6.98 -0.54
N ILE A 122 -4.66 -6.28 -1.57
CA ILE A 122 -3.88 -5.28 -2.29
C ILE A 122 -4.22 -3.90 -1.72
N LEU A 123 -3.22 -3.27 -1.14
CA LEU A 123 -3.25 -1.86 -0.74
C LEU A 123 -2.70 -1.04 -1.89
N ARG A 124 -3.48 -0.07 -2.38
CA ARG A 124 -2.93 0.97 -3.26
C ARG A 124 -2.59 2.17 -2.41
N CYS A 125 -1.34 2.57 -2.44
CA CYS A 125 -0.79 3.59 -1.57
C CYS A 125 -0.26 4.76 -2.40
N LYS A 126 -0.26 5.94 -1.79
CA LYS A 126 0.41 7.12 -2.32
C LYS A 126 1.61 7.45 -1.43
N PRO A 127 2.80 7.71 -2.00
CA PRO A 127 3.94 8.16 -1.22
C PRO A 127 3.58 9.41 -0.41
N GLY A 128 3.88 9.39 0.88
CA GLY A 128 3.66 10.49 1.80
C GLY A 128 4.97 10.99 2.38
N LYS A 129 5.06 12.27 2.71
CA LYS A 129 6.18 12.77 3.51
C LYS A 129 5.93 12.41 4.97
N MET A 130 6.93 11.82 5.63
CA MET A 130 6.93 11.67 7.08
C MET A 130 6.80 13.09 7.68
N LYS A 131 5.74 13.34 8.46
CA LYS A 131 5.68 14.56 9.27
C LYS A 131 6.67 14.36 10.42
N THR A 132 7.85 14.97 10.29
CA THR A 132 8.75 15.29 11.41
C THR A 132 8.03 16.08 12.48
#